data_AF-A0A6G2PQG5-F1
#
_entry.id   AF-A0A6G2PQG5-F1
#
_cell.length_a   1.000
_cell.length_b   1.000
_cell.length_c   1.000
_cell.angle_alpha   90.00
_cell.angle_beta   90.00
_cell.angle_gamma   90.00
#
_symmetry.space_group_name_H-M   'P 1'
#
loop_
_entity.id
_entity.type
_entity.pdbx_description
1 polymer ?
#
loop_
_entity_poly.entity_id
_entity_poly.type
_entity_poly.pdbx_seq_one_letter_code
_entity_poly.pdbx_strand_id
1 'polypeptide(L)'
;MALTQLNARVPEELAASVRARAQRAGMSVQDYVADVLAADEEAAEGPEDMRQARARAHAAVAYKRWLGTGRSEADAMTMDEVFG
;
A
#
# COMPACT_ATOMS: atom_id res chain seq x y z
N MET A 1 16.70 -9.85 -17.38
CA MET A 1 15.41 -10.11 -16.71
C MET A 1 14.32 -9.46 -17.55
N ALA A 2 13.15 -10.10 -17.68
CA ALA A 2 12.01 -9.49 -18.35
C ALA A 2 11.36 -8.45 -17.41
N LEU A 3 10.98 -7.29 -17.97
CA LEU A 3 10.27 -6.25 -17.23
C LEU A 3 8.77 -6.38 -17.45
N THR A 4 7.99 -6.21 -16.39
CA THR A 4 6.51 -6.21 -16.42
C THR A 4 6.00 -4.81 -16.10
N GLN A 5 5.02 -4.33 -16.87
CA GLN A 5 4.39 -3.03 -16.61
C GLN A 5 3.21 -3.17 -15.65
N LEU A 6 3.22 -2.38 -14.58
CA LEU A 6 2.09 -2.23 -13.65
C LEU A 6 1.38 -0.91 -13.94
N ASN A 7 0.05 -0.95 -14.04
CA ASN A 7 -0.79 0.24 -14.20
C ASN A 7 -1.72 0.37 -12.99
N ALA A 8 -1.56 1.45 -12.22
CA ALA A 8 -2.36 1.69 -11.02
C ALA A 8 -2.96 3.11 -11.05
N ARG A 9 -4.22 3.23 -10.60
CA ARG A 9 -4.84 4.53 -10.33
C ARG A 9 -4.62 4.89 -8.87
N VAL A 10 -4.08 6.08 -8.62
CA VAL A 10 -3.81 6.57 -7.27
C VAL A 10 -4.39 7.97 -7.09
N PRO A 11 -4.71 8.39 -5.85
CA PRO A 11 -5.06 9.79 -5.57
C PRO A 11 -3.95 10.75 -6.04
N GLU A 12 -4.34 11.93 -6.53
CA GLU A 12 -3.39 12.90 -7.07
C GLU A 12 -2.38 13.37 -6.00
N GLU A 13 -2.81 13.49 -4.74
CA GLU A 13 -1.94 13.89 -3.65
C GLU A 13 -0.82 12.85 -3.41
N LEU A 14 -1.16 11.56 -3.55
CA LEU A 14 -0.17 10.49 -3.47
C LEU A 14 0.78 10.55 -4.68
N ALA A 15 0.25 10.75 -5.90
CA ALA A 15 1.07 10.89 -7.09
C ALA A 15 2.06 12.07 -6.96
N ALA A 16 1.60 13.22 -6.48
CA ALA A 16 2.45 14.40 -6.23
C ALA A 16 3.53 14.11 -5.18
N SER A 17 3.17 13.43 -4.08
CA SER A 17 4.12 13.05 -3.03
C SER A 17 5.21 12.09 -3.53
N VAL A 18 4.82 11.09 -4.35
CA VAL A 18 5.75 10.15 -4.97
C VAL A 18 6.71 10.88 -5.92
N ARG A 19 6.19 11.75 -6.80
CA ARG A 19 7.03 12.56 -7.70
C ARG A 19 8.06 13.40 -6.92
N ALA A 20 7.63 14.05 -5.84
CA ALA A 20 8.53 14.86 -5.03
C ALA A 20 9.60 14.03 -4.31
N ARG A 21 9.26 12.81 -3.84
CA ARG A 21 10.22 11.89 -3.22
C ARG A 21 11.23 11.36 -4.22
N ALA A 22 10.77 10.94 -5.40
CA ALA A 22 11.64 10.49 -6.50
C ALA A 22 12.62 11.60 -6.90
N GLN A 23 12.14 12.83 -7.06
CA GLN A 23 12.98 13.99 -7.37
C GLN A 23 14.05 14.24 -6.29
N ARG A 24 13.68 14.18 -5.01
CA ARG A 24 14.65 14.33 -3.91
C ARG A 24 15.69 13.21 -3.86
N ALA A 25 15.31 12.00 -4.27
CA ALA A 25 16.23 10.87 -4.39
C ALA A 25 17.08 10.92 -5.67
N GLY A 26 16.82 11.87 -6.59
CA GLY A 26 17.50 11.93 -7.89
C GLY A 26 17.11 10.80 -8.84
N MET A 27 15.94 10.18 -8.64
CA MET A 27 15.48 9.01 -9.38
C MET A 27 14.33 9.36 -10.32
N SER A 28 14.13 8.53 -11.36
CA SER A 28 12.88 8.54 -12.10
C SER A 28 11.73 8.07 -11.19
N VAL A 29 10.50 8.47 -11.49
CA VAL A 29 9.33 7.99 -10.73
C VAL A 29 9.18 6.48 -10.82
N GLN A 30 9.53 5.89 -11.97
CA GLN A 30 9.40 4.45 -12.22
C GLN A 30 10.38 3.67 -11.35
N ASP A 31 11.64 4.07 -11.32
CA ASP A 31 12.68 3.42 -10.50
C ASP A 31 12.39 3.59 -9.01
N TYR A 32 11.99 4.79 -8.60
CA TYR A 32 11.60 5.04 -7.21
C TYR A 32 10.44 4.14 -6.76
N VAL A 33 9.41 3.98 -7.59
CA VAL A 33 8.27 3.11 -7.28
C VAL A 33 8.69 1.64 -7.27
N ALA A 34 9.54 1.21 -8.21
CA ALA A 34 10.05 -0.15 -8.25
C ALA A 34 10.84 -0.50 -6.98
N ASP A 35 11.72 0.39 -6.53
CA ASP A 35 12.52 0.19 -5.31
C ASP A 35 11.64 0.17 -4.05
N VAL A 36 10.62 1.04 -3.97
CA VAL A 36 9.66 1.02 -2.87
C VAL A 36 8.88 -0.30 -2.83
N LEU A 37 8.46 -0.82 -3.99
CA LEU A 37 7.76 -2.10 -4.07
C LEU A 37 8.68 -3.27 -3.68
N ALA A 38 9.94 -3.25 -4.12
CA ALA A 38 10.91 -4.27 -3.73
C ALA A 38 11.17 -4.27 -2.21
N ALA A 39 11.30 -3.08 -1.62
CA ALA A 39 11.47 -2.93 -0.18
C ALA A 39 10.23 -3.37 0.61
N ASP A 40 9.01 -3.12 0.09
CA ASP A 40 7.77 -3.60 0.72
C ASP A 40 7.67 -5.14 0.69
N GLU A 41 8.09 -5.75 -0.41
CA GLU A 41 8.12 -7.21 -0.55
C GLU A 41 9.16 -7.84 0.38
N GLU A 42 10.37 -7.27 0.44
CA GLU A 42 11.40 -7.72 1.38
C GLU A 42 10.92 -7.58 2.84
N ALA A 43 10.22 -6.50 3.18
CA ALA A 43 9.62 -6.32 4.51
C ALA A 43 8.51 -7.33 4.81
N ALA A 44 7.86 -7.92 3.80
CA ALA A 44 6.85 -8.95 3.98
C ALA A 44 7.46 -10.31 4.38
N GLU A 45 8.64 -10.63 3.86
CA GLU A 45 9.38 -11.86 4.20
C GLU A 45 10.44 -11.66 5.29
N GLY A 46 10.75 -10.40 5.62
CA GLY A 46 11.78 -9.99 6.55
C GLY A 46 11.50 -10.32 8.02
N PRO A 47 12.34 -9.84 8.95
CA PRO A 47 12.20 -10.08 10.38
C PRO A 47 10.83 -9.63 10.93
N GLU A 48 10.45 -10.19 12.10
CA GLU A 48 9.11 -10.00 12.64
C GLU A 48 8.72 -8.53 12.87
N ASP A 49 9.65 -7.71 13.35
CA ASP A 49 9.44 -6.28 13.57
C ASP A 49 9.15 -5.52 12.27
N MET A 50 9.83 -5.86 11.17
CA MET A 50 9.56 -5.31 9.84
C MET A 50 8.17 -5.74 9.33
N ARG A 51 7.83 -7.02 9.46
CA ARG A 51 6.50 -7.52 9.09
C ARG A 51 5.39 -6.85 9.89
N GLN A 52 5.60 -6.66 11.20
CA GLN A 52 4.65 -5.96 12.06
C GLN A 52 4.50 -4.48 11.67
N ALA A 53 5.61 -3.79 11.38
CA ALA A 53 5.58 -2.40 10.92
C ALA A 53 4.82 -2.26 9.59
N ARG A 54 5.07 -3.17 8.65
CA ARG A 54 4.34 -3.26 7.37
C ARG A 54 2.85 -3.47 7.60
N ALA A 55 2.47 -4.46 8.41
CA ALA A 55 1.08 -4.76 8.74
C ALA A 55 0.36 -3.54 9.34
N ARG A 56 1.02 -2.80 10.25
CA ARG A 56 0.47 -1.56 10.82
C ARG A 56 0.26 -0.48 9.77
N ALA A 57 1.20 -0.31 8.83
CA ALA A 57 1.07 0.66 7.75
C ALA A 57 -0.13 0.32 6.84
N HIS A 58 -0.30 -0.94 6.45
CA HIS A 58 -1.46 -1.38 5.67
C HIS A 58 -2.77 -1.18 6.45
N ALA A 59 -2.81 -1.54 7.73
CA ALA A 59 -4.00 -1.36 8.56
C ALA A 59 -4.40 0.13 8.65
N ALA A 60 -3.44 1.03 8.81
CA ALA A 60 -3.70 2.47 8.83
C ALA A 60 -4.27 2.99 7.49
N VAL A 61 -3.78 2.49 6.36
CA VAL A 61 -4.31 2.83 5.03
C VAL A 61 -5.72 2.26 4.85
N ALA A 62 -5.95 0.99 5.21
CA ALA A 62 -7.25 0.34 5.13
C ALA A 62 -8.30 1.07 5.97
N TYR A 63 -7.93 1.45 7.20
CA TYR A 63 -8.79 2.23 8.10
C TYR A 63 -9.16 3.60 7.53
N LYS A 64 -8.18 4.34 6.98
CA LYS A 64 -8.45 5.62 6.30
C LYS A 64 -9.39 5.46 5.11
N ARG A 65 -9.25 4.38 4.34
CA ARG A 65 -10.15 4.07 3.23
C ARG A 65 -11.56 3.78 3.74
N TRP A 66 -11.71 2.95 4.77
CA TRP A 66 -13.00 2.64 5.39
C TRP A 66 -13.71 3.90 5.92
N LEU A 67 -12.95 4.80 6.58
CA LEU A 67 -13.47 6.11 7.00
C LEU A 67 -13.92 6.95 5.79
N GLY A 68 -13.12 7.01 4.73
CA GLY A 68 -13.40 7.78 3.52
C GLY A 68 -14.61 7.28 2.74
N THR A 69 -14.94 5.99 2.84
CA THR A 69 -16.14 5.38 2.23
C THR A 69 -17.36 5.43 3.15
N GLY A 70 -17.35 6.30 4.17
CA GLY A 70 -18.49 6.50 5.07
C GLY A 70 -18.69 5.40 6.11
N ARG A 71 -17.65 4.60 6.40
CA ARG A 71 -17.71 3.47 7.35
C ARG A 71 -18.79 2.45 7.01
N SER A 72 -19.05 2.26 5.72
CA SER A 72 -20.12 1.37 5.26
C SER A 72 -19.95 -0.02 5.85
N GLU A 73 -20.96 -0.48 6.57
CA GLU A 73 -21.22 -1.89 6.91
C GLU A 73 -22.22 -2.52 5.94
N ALA A 74 -22.54 -1.82 4.84
CA ALA A 74 -23.31 -2.45 3.76
C ALA A 74 -22.54 -3.68 3.27
N ASP A 75 -23.25 -4.80 3.18
CA ASP A 75 -22.72 -6.13 2.89
C ASP A 75 -21.80 -6.73 3.97
N ALA A 76 -21.86 -6.22 5.21
CA ALA A 76 -21.17 -6.85 6.34
C ALA A 76 -21.76 -8.22 6.66
N MET A 77 -20.89 -9.21 6.82
CA MET A 77 -21.25 -10.56 7.26
C MET A 77 -21.35 -10.59 8.78
N THR A 78 -22.34 -11.32 9.28
CA THR A 78 -22.46 -11.70 10.68
C THR A 78 -21.33 -12.65 11.10
N MET A 79 -21.05 -12.75 12.40
CA MET A 79 -20.02 -13.68 12.89
C MET A 79 -20.33 -15.15 12.55
N ASP A 80 -21.61 -15.51 12.54
CA ASP A 80 -22.05 -16.84 12.12
C ASP A 80 -21.85 -17.06 10.62
N GLU A 81 -21.95 -16.04 9.77
CA GLU A 81 -21.62 -16.16 8.35
C GLU A 81 -20.11 -16.23 8.09
N VAL A 82 -19.29 -15.66 8.97
CA VAL A 82 -17.82 -15.65 8.85
C VAL A 82 -17.19 -16.94 9.37
N PHE A 83 -17.74 -17.52 10.46
CA PHE A 83 -17.14 -18.64 11.18
C PHE A 83 -18.03 -19.90 11.29
N GLY A 84 -19.28 -19.84 10.84
CA GLY A 84 -20.22 -20.96 10.82
C GLY A 84 -20.05 -21.91 9.64
#